data_AF-A0A2V8WK68-F1
#
_entry.id   AF-A0A2V8WK68-F1
#
_cell.length_a   1.000
_cell.length_b   1.000
_cell.length_c   1.000
_cell.angle_alpha   90.00
_cell.angle_beta   90.00
_cell.angle_gamma   90.00
#
_symmetry.space_group_name_H-M   'P 1'
#
loop_
_entity.id
_entity.type
_entity.pdbx_description
1 polymer ?
#
loop_
_entity_poly.entity_id
_entity_poly.type
_entity_poly.pdbx_seq_one_letter_code
_entity_poly.pdbx_strand_id
1 'polypeptide(L)' 'MGAMSCRDTIHLICWYLEGRLSQSVETEIQRHLETCSDCHLVLDAAVNTLDRYFTTERPSEVEPAIQAA' A
#
# COMPACT_ATOMS: atom_id res chain seq x y z
N MET A 1 -8.07 -13.42 23.55
CA MET A 1 -7.84 -12.30 22.63
C MET A 1 -7.10 -12.88 21.43
N GLY A 2 -7.82 -13.13 20.34
CA GLY A 2 -7.24 -13.76 19.15
C GLY A 2 -6.41 -12.74 18.41
N ALA A 3 -5.08 -12.88 18.43
CA ALA A 3 -4.20 -12.08 17.59
C ALA A 3 -4.57 -12.32 16.12
N MET A 4 -4.54 -11.27 15.31
CA MET A 4 -4.70 -11.43 13.86
C MET A 4 -3.73 -12.48 13.30
N SER A 5 -4.27 -13.36 12.46
CA SER A 5 -3.45 -14.33 11.76
C SER A 5 -2.74 -13.66 10.58
N CYS A 6 -1.58 -14.17 10.17
CA CYS A 6 -0.86 -13.67 9.00
C CYS A 6 -1.76 -13.65 7.75
N ARG A 7 -2.66 -14.65 7.63
CA ARG A 7 -3.63 -14.72 6.53
C ARG A 7 -4.55 -13.50 6.53
N ASP A 8 -5.15 -13.17 7.67
CA ASP A 8 -6.06 -12.03 7.77
C ASP A 8 -5.31 -10.71 7.51
N THR A 9 -4.11 -10.57 8.07
CA THR A 9 -3.24 -9.41 7.82
C THR A 9 -2.95 -9.24 6.33
N ILE A 10 -2.51 -10.30 5.64
CA ILE A 10 -2.18 -10.25 4.21
C ILE A 10 -3.39 -9.85 3.36
N HIS A 11 -4.58 -10.38 3.66
CA HIS A 11 -5.80 -9.99 2.94
C HIS A 11 -6.20 -8.53 3.15
N LEU A 12 -5.80 -7.93 4.27
CA LEU A 12 -6.15 -6.56 4.64
C LEU A 12 -5.06 -5.54 4.29
N ILE A 13 -3.86 -5.95 3.86
CA ILE A 13 -2.74 -5.04 3.54
C ILE A 13 -3.15 -3.98 2.50
N CYS A 14 -3.86 -4.33 1.44
CA CYS A 14 -4.29 -3.33 0.44
C CYS A 14 -5.21 -2.27 1.06
N TRP A 15 -6.19 -2.69 1.86
CA TRP A 15 -7.11 -1.75 2.53
C TRP A 15 -6.42 -0.93 3.63
N TYR A 16 -5.43 -1.52 4.29
CA TYR A 16 -4.55 -0.83 5.24
C TYR A 16 -3.78 0.29 4.55
N LEU A 17 -3.14 -0.01 3.41
CA LEU A 17 -2.42 0.99 2.60
C LEU A 17 -3.34 2.07 2.02
N GLU A 18 -4.58 1.72 1.66
CA GLU A 18 -5.60 2.69 1.21
C GLU A 18 -6.19 3.54 2.36
N GLY A 19 -5.89 3.24 3.63
CA GLY A 19 -6.46 3.95 4.78
C GLY A 19 -7.97 3.73 4.97
N ARG A 20 -8.50 2.59 4.50
CA ARG A 20 -9.95 2.30 4.48
C ARG A 20 -10.42 1.41 5.63
N LEU A 21 -9.53 1.08 6.56
CA LEU A 21 -9.82 0.26 7.72
C LEU A 21 -10.30 1.11 8.90
N SER A 22 -11.02 0.47 9.83
CA SER A 22 -11.34 1.11 11.11
C SER A 22 -10.10 1.19 12.00
N GLN A 23 -10.03 2.21 12.86
CA GLN A 23 -8.89 2.45 13.75
C GLN A 23 -8.49 1.21 14.57
N SER A 24 -9.48 0.45 15.06
CA SER A 24 -9.24 -0.77 15.84
C SER A 24 -8.54 -1.86 15.02
N VAL A 25 -8.93 -2.01 13.75
CA VAL A 25 -8.34 -3.00 12.84
C VAL A 25 -6.96 -2.58 12.39
N GLU A 26 -6.78 -1.28 12.11
CA GLU A 26 -5.49 -0.70 11.75
C GLU A 26 -4.43 -0.91 12.85
N THR A 27 -4.82 -0.67 14.12
CA THR A 27 -3.94 -0.88 15.28
C THR A 27 -3.52 -2.35 15.42
N GLU A 28 -4.45 -3.28 15.19
CA GLU A 28 -4.18 -4.72 15.27
C GLU A 28 -3.23 -5.19 14.16
N ILE A 29 -3.42 -4.69 12.93
CA ILE A 29 -2.53 -4.95 11.80
C ILE A 29 -1.14 -4.36 12.07
N GLN A 30 -1.05 -3.11 12.53
CA GLN A 30 0.23 -2.48 12.85
C GLN A 30 0.99 -3.29 13.89
N ARG A 31 0.33 -3.72 14.98
CA ARG A 31 0.95 -4.58 16.00
C ARG A 31 1.45 -5.90 15.41
N HIS A 32 0.71 -6.49 14.46
CA HIS A 32 1.13 -7.70 13.78
C HIS A 32 2.35 -7.46 12.89
N LEU A 33 2.38 -6.36 12.13
CA LEU A 33 3.50 -5.99 11.26
C LEU A 33 4.78 -5.69 12.05
N GLU A 34 4.66 -5.12 13.25
CA GLU A 34 5.80 -4.87 14.16
C GLU A 34 6.38 -6.17 14.74
N THR A 35 5.57 -7.23 14.82
CA THR A 35 5.96 -8.50 15.48
C THR A 35 6.18 -9.66 14.51
N CYS A 36 5.75 -9.54 13.25
CA CYS A 36 5.84 -10.58 12.23
C CYS A 36 6.64 -10.11 11.02
N SER A 37 7.87 -10.64 10.87
CA SER A 37 8.77 -10.31 9.76
C SER A 37 8.21 -10.71 8.39
N ASP A 38 7.51 -11.84 8.30
CA ASP A 38 6.94 -12.31 7.02
C ASP A 38 5.86 -11.34 6.50
N CYS A 39 4.97 -10.87 7.38
CA CYS A 39 3.95 -9.92 7.01
C CYS A 39 4.54 -8.54 6.69
N HIS A 40 5.63 -8.14 7.36
CA HIS A 40 6.36 -6.92 6.99
C HIS A 40 6.96 -7.02 5.58
N LEU A 41 7.55 -8.16 5.22
CA LEU A 41 8.05 -8.38 3.86
C LEU A 41 6.94 -8.30 2.80
N VAL A 42 5.76 -8.84 3.11
CA VAL A 42 4.59 -8.73 2.21
C VAL A 42 4.12 -7.29 2.09
N LEU A 43 4.10 -6.53 3.18
CA LEU A 43 3.78 -5.11 3.17
C LEU A 43 4.75 -4.33 2.28
N ASP A 44 6.05 -4.52 2.45
CA ASP A 44 7.08 -3.84 1.64
C ASP A 44 6.93 -4.15 0.15
N ALA A 45 6.66 -5.43 -0.18
CA ALA A 45 6.41 -5.85 -1.56
C ALA A 45 5.13 -5.21 -2.13
N ALA A 46 4.06 -5.11 -1.34
CA ALA A 46 2.83 -4.45 -1.73
C ALA A 46 3.05 -2.95 -1.97
N VAL A 47 3.75 -2.26 -1.05
CA VAL A 47 4.10 -0.84 -1.18
C VAL A 47 4.93 -0.60 -2.44
N ASN A 48 5.98 -1.39 -2.68
CA ASN A 48 6.82 -1.22 -3.87
C ASN A 48 6.04 -1.46 -5.16
N THR A 49 5.16 -2.46 -5.17
CA THR A 49 4.31 -2.76 -6.33
C THR A 49 3.36 -1.59 -6.60
N LEU A 50 2.64 -1.13 -5.59
CA LEU A 50 1.67 -0.03 -5.71
C LEU A 50 2.36 1.29 -6.04
N ASP A 51 3.50 1.60 -5.44
CA ASP A 51 4.30 2.79 -5.77
C ASP A 51 4.62 2.85 -7.26
N ARG A 52 5.00 1.73 -7.89
CA ARG A 52 5.26 1.70 -9.34
C ARG A 52 4.02 2.01 -10.18
N TYR A 53 2.84 1.61 -9.73
CA TYR A 53 1.58 1.92 -10.41
C TYR A 53 1.20 3.39 -10.23
N PHE A 54 1.19 3.90 -9.00
CA PHE A 54 0.72 5.26 -8.68
C PHE A 54 1.77 6.36 -8.96
N THR A 55 3.07 6.05 -8.97
CA THR A 55 4.14 7.00 -9.35
C THR A 55 4.27 7.13 -10.87
N THR A 56 3.82 6.13 -11.64
CA THR A 56 3.80 6.16 -13.13
C THR A 56 2.69 7.08 -13.68
N GLU A 57 1.74 7.51 -12.86
CA GLU A 57 0.62 8.39 -13.25
C GLU A 57 0.96 9.90 -13.22
N ARG A 58 2.24 10.27 -13.39
CA ARG A 58 2.58 11.59 -13.91
C ARG A 58 3.10 11.46 -15.34
N PRO A 59 2.24 11.20 -16.35
CA PRO A 59 2.52 11.76 -17.65
C PRO A 59 2.56 13.26 -17.43
N SER A 60 3.75 13.84 -17.56
CA SER A 60 3.90 15.28 -17.69
C SER A 60 3.16 15.70 -18.96
N GLU A 61 1.86 15.98 -18.85
CA GLU A 61 1.14 16.78 -19.82
C GLU A 61 1.65 18.22 -19.69
N VAL A 62 2.76 18.48 -20.37
CA VAL A 62 3.02 19.78 -20.97
C VAL A 62 3.53 19.51 -22.38
N GLU A 63 2.60 19.21 -23.29
CA GLU A 63 2.77 19.64 -24.68
C GLU A 63 2.45 21.14 -24.73
N PRO A 64 3.38 21.99 -25.18
CA PRO A 64 2.99 23.22 -25.85
C PRO A 64 3.32 23.09 -27.34
N ALA A 65 2.24 23.06 -28.11
CA ALA A 65 2.03 23.85 -29.31
C ALA A 65 3.15 23.88 -30.38
N ILE A 66 2.88 23.19 -31.48
CA ILE A 66 2.88 23.72 -32.85
C ILE A 66 3.83 24.92 -33.06
N GLN A 67 5.04 24.67 -33.56
CA GLN A 67 5.75 25.68 -34.35
C GLN A 67 5.81 25.24 -35.80
N ALA A 68 4.98 25.93 -36.60
CA ALA A 68 5.16 26.08 -38.02
C ALA A 68 6.35 27.02 -38.30
N ALA A 69 7.21 26.64 -39.23
CA ALA A 69 7.98 27.54 -40.09
C ALA A 69 8.44 26.78 -41.34
#